data_AF-A0A1B6M477-F1
#
_entry.id   AF-A0A1B6M477-F1
#
_cell.length_a   1.000
_cell.length_b   1.000
_cell.length_c   1.000
_cell.angle_alpha   90.00
_cell.angle_beta   90.00
_cell.angle_gamma   90.00
#
_symmetry.space_group_name_H-M   'P 1'
#
loop_
_entity.id
_entity.type
_entity.pdbx_description
1 polymer ?
#
loop_
_entity_poly.entity_id
_entity_poly.type
_entity_poly.pdbx_seq_one_letter_code
_entity_poly.pdbx_strand_id
1 'polypeptide(L)'
;LEVFTVAGRLARVAQVTADPADINVLPEYNKDPRVVTNLLDKVNRTRDDMHLWLTPFTEGKHHRIHVSFQQRETLAMIRIWNYNKSRIHSYRGAKDMRITLDDQLIFQGEIAR
;
A
#
# COMPACT_ATOMS: atom_id res chain seq x y z
N LEU A 1 5.37 -1.63 0.74
CA LEU A 1 4.88 -2.84 0.06
C LEU A 1 6.05 -3.50 -0.63
N GLU A 2 6.24 -4.79 -0.40
CA GLU A 2 7.24 -5.56 -1.14
C GLU A 2 6.58 -6.81 -1.70
N VAL A 3 6.79 -7.09 -2.98
CA VAL A 3 6.29 -8.29 -3.64
C VAL A 3 7.49 -9.10 -4.08
N PHE A 4 7.57 -10.36 -3.65
CA PHE A 4 8.68 -11.26 -3.94
C PHE A 4 8.26 -12.33 -4.94
N THR A 5 9.13 -12.58 -5.90
CA THR A 5 9.03 -13.67 -6.87
C THR A 5 9.46 -14.99 -6.23
N VAL A 6 9.14 -16.12 -6.88
CA VAL A 6 9.63 -17.46 -6.48
C VAL A 6 11.15 -17.60 -6.48
N ALA A 7 11.86 -16.72 -7.20
CA ALA A 7 13.32 -16.64 -7.17
C ALA A 7 13.87 -15.87 -5.95
N GLY A 8 13.01 -15.43 -5.02
CA GLY A 8 13.39 -14.65 -3.83
C GLY A 8 13.75 -13.18 -4.11
N ARG A 9 13.56 -12.70 -5.35
CA ARG A 9 13.83 -11.31 -5.76
C ARG A 9 12.56 -10.48 -5.71
N LEU A 10 12.68 -9.17 -5.52
CA LEU A 10 11.57 -8.23 -5.66
C LEU A 10 11.02 -8.26 -7.10
N ALA A 11 9.71 -8.35 -7.23
CA ALA A 11 9.01 -8.23 -8.50
C ALA A 11 9.17 -6.81 -9.05
N ARG A 12 9.32 -6.69 -10.38
CA ARG A 12 9.47 -5.40 -11.04
C ARG A 12 8.10 -4.77 -11.25
N VAL A 13 7.78 -3.76 -10.44
CA VAL A 13 6.54 -3.00 -10.57
C VAL A 13 6.66 -2.00 -11.74
N ALA A 14 5.67 -2.02 -12.62
CA ALA A 14 5.49 -1.02 -13.67
C ALA A 14 4.74 0.20 -13.14
N GLN A 15 3.67 -0.02 -12.38
CA GLN A 15 2.85 1.05 -11.84
C GLN A 15 2.23 0.64 -10.50
N VAL A 16 2.08 1.63 -9.62
CA VAL A 16 1.21 1.54 -8.45
C VAL A 16 0.22 2.69 -8.50
N THR A 17 -1.06 2.38 -8.27
CA THR A 17 -2.13 3.37 -8.13
C THR A 17 -2.96 3.04 -6.91
N ALA A 18 -3.71 4.03 -6.43
CA ALA A 18 -4.70 3.81 -5.40
C ALA A 18 -5.99 4.56 -5.70
N ASP A 19 -7.07 4.09 -5.08
CA ASP A 19 -8.38 4.72 -5.12
C ASP A 19 -8.98 4.72 -3.71
N PRO A 20 -9.09 5.89 -3.04
CA PRO A 20 -8.55 7.18 -3.49
C PRO A 20 -7.01 7.19 -3.54
N ALA A 21 -6.42 8.00 -4.42
CA ALA A 21 -4.97 8.01 -4.66
C ALA A 21 -4.16 8.36 -3.42
N ASP A 22 -4.41 9.54 -2.85
CA ASP A 22 -3.83 10.04 -1.61
C ASP A 22 -4.61 11.31 -1.20
N ILE A 23 -4.25 11.94 -0.09
CA ILE A 23 -4.97 13.11 0.43
C ILE A 23 -4.96 14.34 -0.49
N ASN A 24 -4.10 14.38 -1.52
CA ASN A 24 -4.10 15.48 -2.48
C ASN A 24 -5.34 15.51 -3.40
N VAL A 25 -6.22 14.50 -3.33
CA VAL A 25 -7.54 14.55 -3.97
C VAL A 25 -8.50 15.53 -3.27
N LEU A 26 -8.18 15.92 -2.03
CA LEU A 26 -9.00 16.83 -1.23
C LEU A 26 -8.58 18.29 -1.47
N PRO A 27 -9.52 19.25 -1.57
CA PRO A 27 -9.20 20.65 -1.86
C PRO A 27 -8.27 21.33 -0.85
N GLU A 28 -8.26 20.89 0.41
CA GLU A 28 -7.45 21.48 1.48
C GLU A 28 -5.97 21.09 1.40
N TYR A 29 -5.63 20.10 0.57
CA TYR A 29 -4.28 19.56 0.48
C TYR A 29 -3.70 19.82 -0.90
N ASN A 30 -2.46 20.29 -0.93
CA ASN A 30 -1.72 20.52 -2.17
C ASN A 30 -0.26 20.12 -1.96
N LYS A 31 0.25 19.21 -2.78
CA LYS A 31 1.63 18.68 -2.73
C LYS A 31 2.00 18.04 -1.39
N ASP A 32 1.05 17.40 -0.71
CA ASP A 32 1.37 16.54 0.42
C ASP A 32 2.25 15.37 -0.07
N PRO A 33 3.38 15.08 0.61
CA PRO A 33 4.34 14.09 0.15
C PRO A 33 3.90 12.65 0.37
N ARG A 34 2.78 12.40 1.07
CA ARG A 34 2.31 11.05 1.43
C ARG A 34 1.55 10.36 0.31
N VAL A 35 2.21 10.23 -0.83
CA VAL A 35 1.65 9.73 -2.09
C VAL A 35 1.76 8.21 -2.21
N VAL A 36 0.95 7.61 -3.08
CA VAL A 36 0.87 6.14 -3.25
C VAL A 36 2.21 5.49 -3.64
N THR A 37 3.08 6.22 -4.35
CA THR A 37 4.40 5.71 -4.75
C THR A 37 5.32 5.42 -3.57
N ASN A 38 5.08 6.03 -2.41
CA ASN A 38 5.86 5.76 -1.18
C ASN A 38 5.70 4.32 -0.71
N LEU A 39 4.63 3.62 -1.12
CA LEU A 39 4.50 2.19 -0.89
C LEU A 39 5.65 1.38 -1.50
N LEU A 40 6.39 1.91 -2.49
CA LEU A 40 7.44 1.20 -3.22
C LEU A 40 8.82 1.84 -3.11
N ASP A 41 8.99 2.88 -2.30
CA ASP A 41 10.24 3.65 -2.18
C ASP A 41 11.36 2.92 -1.41
N LYS A 42 11.02 1.76 -0.82
CA LYS A 42 11.90 0.88 -0.04
C LYS A 42 12.31 1.44 1.33
N VAL A 43 11.77 2.57 1.76
CA VAL A 43 11.98 3.14 3.10
C VAL A 43 10.93 2.59 4.06
N ASN A 44 11.08 1.31 4.38
CA ASN A 44 10.14 0.57 5.23
C ASN A 44 10.43 0.77 6.73
N ARG A 45 9.48 0.39 7.59
CA ARG A 45 9.57 0.53 9.07
C ARG A 45 9.92 1.96 9.54
N THR A 46 9.57 2.95 8.74
CA THR A 46 9.82 4.36 9.02
C THR A 46 8.69 5.00 9.82
N ARG A 47 8.99 6.15 10.43
CA ARG A 47 8.01 7.09 11.03
C ARG A 47 8.01 8.45 10.32
N ASP A 48 8.87 8.61 9.32
CA ASP A 48 9.00 9.82 8.54
C ASP A 48 7.84 9.92 7.55
N ASP A 49 7.06 10.98 7.66
CA ASP A 49 5.90 11.24 6.79
C ASP A 49 6.27 11.31 5.31
N MET A 50 7.50 11.70 4.97
CA MET A 50 7.95 11.76 3.56
C MET A 50 7.93 10.39 2.87
N HIS A 51 7.90 9.32 3.66
CA HIS A 51 7.97 7.93 3.21
C HIS A 51 6.70 7.14 3.55
N LEU A 52 5.65 7.79 4.04
CA LEU A 52 4.36 7.16 4.31
C LEU A 52 3.39 7.39 3.15
N TRP A 53 2.41 6.51 3.01
CA TRP A 53 1.24 6.76 2.17
C TRP A 53 0.05 7.14 3.04
N LEU A 54 -0.72 8.15 2.63
CA LEU A 54 -1.95 8.55 3.30
C LEU A 54 -3.04 8.83 2.27
N THR A 55 -4.16 8.13 2.41
CA THR A 55 -5.37 8.31 1.59
C THR A 55 -6.55 8.74 2.47
N PRO A 56 -7.49 9.54 1.95
CA PRO A 56 -8.73 9.86 2.65
C PRO A 56 -9.49 8.60 3.04
N PHE A 57 -10.05 8.62 4.24
CA PHE A 57 -10.85 7.51 4.75
C PHE A 57 -12.34 7.89 4.77
N THR A 58 -13.16 7.03 4.17
CA THR A 58 -14.61 7.12 4.22
C THR A 58 -15.14 5.77 4.66
N GLU A 59 -15.85 5.74 5.78
CA GLU A 59 -16.39 4.50 6.34
C GLU A 59 -17.31 3.78 5.34
N GLY A 60 -17.20 2.46 5.26
CA GLY A 60 -17.97 1.62 4.34
C GLY A 60 -17.58 1.74 2.86
N LYS A 61 -16.63 2.60 2.49
CA LYS A 61 -16.07 2.67 1.14
C LYS A 61 -14.84 1.77 1.01
N HIS A 62 -14.52 1.42 -0.23
CA HIS A 62 -13.31 0.67 -0.54
C HIS A 62 -12.10 1.60 -0.68
N HIS A 63 -10.96 1.14 -0.20
CA HIS A 63 -9.65 1.76 -0.39
C HIS A 63 -8.79 0.74 -1.11
N ARG A 64 -8.53 0.96 -2.40
CA ARG A 64 -7.88 -0.03 -3.27
C ARG A 64 -6.48 0.42 -3.62
N ILE A 65 -5.55 -0.52 -3.62
CA ILE A 65 -4.22 -0.35 -4.21
C ILE A 65 -4.13 -1.33 -5.38
N HIS A 66 -3.71 -0.84 -6.54
CA HIS A 66 -3.42 -1.68 -7.70
C HIS A 66 -1.92 -1.62 -8.00
N VAL A 67 -1.34 -2.78 -8.27
CA VAL A 67 0.07 -2.92 -8.64
C VAL A 67 0.13 -3.73 -9.93
N SER A 68 0.71 -3.15 -10.97
CA SER A 68 1.01 -3.85 -12.22
C SER A 68 2.50 -4.15 -12.31
N PHE A 69 2.86 -5.32 -12.84
CA PHE A 69 4.25 -5.72 -13.02
C PHE A 69 4.71 -5.44 -14.45
N GLN A 70 6.01 -5.20 -14.64
CA GLN A 70 6.60 -4.93 -15.97
C GLN A 70 6.52 -6.15 -16.90
N GLN A 71 6.40 -7.34 -16.32
CA GLN A 71 6.30 -8.60 -17.04
C GLN A 71 5.46 -9.59 -16.22
N ARG A 72 5.16 -10.74 -16.81
CA ARG A 72 4.52 -11.83 -16.07
C ARG A 72 5.47 -12.35 -14.98
N GLU A 73 5.02 -12.33 -13.73
CA GLU A 73 5.79 -12.79 -12.57
C GLU A 73 5.04 -13.91 -11.84
N THR A 74 5.79 -14.88 -11.32
CA THR A 74 5.25 -15.85 -10.36
C THR A 74 5.64 -15.41 -8.96
N LEU A 75 4.63 -15.11 -8.13
CA LEU A 75 4.82 -14.53 -6.80
C LEU A 75 4.95 -15.62 -5.74
N ALA A 76 5.82 -15.39 -4.76
CA ALA A 76 5.99 -16.26 -3.59
C ALA A 76 5.50 -15.60 -2.30
N MET A 77 5.62 -14.28 -2.18
CA MET A 77 5.28 -13.58 -0.94
C MET A 77 4.94 -12.12 -1.21
N ILE A 78 3.95 -11.61 -0.48
CA ILE A 78 3.59 -10.20 -0.43
C ILE A 78 3.81 -9.73 1.01
N ARG A 79 4.67 -8.74 1.20
CA ARG A 79 4.92 -8.10 2.49
C ARG A 79 4.25 -6.73 2.54
N ILE A 80 3.34 -6.59 3.48
CA ILE A 80 2.69 -5.32 3.79
C ILE A 80 3.43 -4.65 4.94
N TRP A 81 3.73 -3.37 4.77
CA TRP A 81 4.24 -2.50 5.82
C TRP A 81 3.10 -1.59 6.25
N ASN A 82 2.59 -1.80 7.46
CA ASN A 82 1.42 -1.07 7.96
C ASN A 82 1.82 0.31 8.52
N TYR A 83 0.83 1.18 8.68
CA TYR A 83 1.03 2.58 9.03
C TYR A 83 1.67 2.74 10.41
N ASN A 84 2.84 3.38 10.47
CA ASN A 84 3.62 3.53 11.70
C ASN A 84 4.15 4.96 11.85
N LYS A 85 3.28 5.91 12.21
CA LYS A 85 3.69 7.31 12.43
C LYS A 85 4.04 7.59 13.89
N SER A 86 3.06 7.48 14.78
CA SER A 86 3.25 7.70 16.21
C SER A 86 2.10 7.07 17.00
N ARG A 87 2.26 7.01 18.33
CA ARG A 87 1.29 6.36 19.24
C ARG A 87 -0.12 6.95 19.12
N ILE A 88 -0.24 8.27 18.98
CA ILE A 88 -1.53 8.96 18.83
C ILE A 88 -2.21 8.65 17.49
N HIS A 89 -1.44 8.22 16.47
CA HIS A 89 -1.97 7.82 15.16
C HIS A 89 -2.13 6.30 15.03
N SER A 90 -2.00 5.56 16.13
CA SER A 90 -2.04 4.09 16.10
C SER A 90 -3.34 3.57 15.48
N TYR A 91 -4.46 4.27 15.63
CA TYR A 91 -5.75 3.90 15.02
C TYR A 91 -5.76 3.93 13.47
N ARG A 92 -4.71 4.46 12.83
CA ARG A 92 -4.55 4.44 11.37
C ARG A 92 -3.81 3.19 10.94
N GLY A 93 -4.17 2.68 9.77
CA GLY A 93 -3.58 1.48 9.17
C GLY A 93 -4.65 0.58 8.58
N ALA A 94 -4.23 -0.47 7.90
CA ALA A 94 -5.13 -1.51 7.42
C ALA A 94 -5.24 -2.60 8.51
N LYS A 95 -6.46 -2.97 8.87
CA LYS A 95 -6.73 -4.13 9.72
C LYS A 95 -7.21 -5.30 8.87
N ASP A 96 -8.33 -5.11 8.20
CA ASP A 96 -8.92 -6.09 7.29
C ASP A 96 -8.41 -5.85 5.86
N MET A 97 -7.95 -6.91 5.19
CA MET A 97 -7.43 -6.81 3.84
C MET A 97 -7.91 -7.98 2.97
N ARG A 98 -8.25 -7.65 1.72
CA ARG A 98 -8.51 -8.59 0.64
C ARG A 98 -7.50 -8.35 -0.47
N ILE A 99 -6.78 -9.39 -0.89
CA ILE A 99 -5.78 -9.32 -1.96
C ILE A 99 -6.21 -10.26 -3.09
N THR A 100 -6.29 -9.71 -4.29
CA THR A 100 -6.50 -10.46 -5.54
C THR A 100 -5.26 -10.38 -6.41
N LEU A 101 -4.96 -11.47 -7.12
CA LEU A 101 -3.92 -11.54 -8.15
C LEU A 101 -4.61 -12.00 -9.44
N ASP A 102 -4.56 -11.18 -10.49
CA ASP A 102 -5.29 -11.43 -11.74
C ASP A 102 -6.76 -11.80 -11.49
N ASP A 103 -7.44 -10.98 -10.68
CA ASP A 103 -8.82 -11.14 -10.20
C ASP A 103 -9.12 -12.38 -9.34
N GLN A 104 -8.14 -13.26 -9.13
CA GLN A 104 -8.28 -14.40 -8.24
C GLN A 104 -7.97 -14.01 -6.79
N LEU A 105 -8.86 -14.34 -5.87
CA LEU A 105 -8.66 -14.12 -4.44
C LEU A 105 -7.51 -15.00 -3.92
N ILE A 106 -6.48 -14.38 -3.34
CA ILE A 106 -5.32 -15.07 -2.75
C ILE A 106 -5.19 -14.85 -1.23
N PHE A 107 -5.83 -13.82 -0.69
CA PHE A 107 -5.85 -13.57 0.74
C PHE A 107 -7.11 -12.77 1.13
N GLN A 108 -7.73 -13.16 2.24
CA GLN A 108 -8.76 -12.38 2.92
C GLN A 108 -8.66 -12.62 4.42
N GLY A 109 -8.45 -11.56 5.20
CA GLY A 109 -8.36 -11.65 6.65
C GLY A 109 -7.76 -10.41 7.29
N GLU A 110 -7.48 -10.55 8.58
CA GLU A 110 -6.80 -9.50 9.34
C GLU A 110 -5.29 -9.56 9.14
N ILE A 111 -4.64 -8.39 9.08
CA ILE A 111 -3.18 -8.26 9.10
C ILE A 111 -2.73 -7.63 10.42
N ALA A 112 -1.48 -7.91 10.78
CA ALA A 112 -0.87 -7.31 11.94
C ALA A 112 -0.79 -5.79 11.80
N ARG A 113 -0.90 -5.13 12.96
CA ARG A 113 -0.70 -3.69 13.09
C ARG A 113 0.79 -3.33 13.04
#